data_AF-A0A3D0SXI3-F1
#
_entry.id   AF-A0A3D0SXI3-F1
#
_cell.length_a   1.000
_cell.length_b   1.000
_cell.length_c   1.000
_cell.angle_alpha   90.00
_cell.angle_beta   90.00
_cell.angle_gamma   90.00
#
_symmetry.space_group_name_H-M   'P 1'
#
loop_
_entity.id
_entity.type
_entity.pdbx_description
1 polymer ?
#
loop_
_entity_poly.entity_id
_entity_poly.type
_entity_poly.pdbx_seq_one_letter_code
_entity_poly.pdbx_strand_id
1 'polypeptide(L)'
;FAEQIATYQADWRATVALSAVQGVACPAMMSALSYYDSYRTAVLPANLLQGQRDFFGAHTFSRTDKPAAEKYHIEWSDPSRPLQLI
;
A
#
# COMPACT_ATOMS: atom_id res chain seq x y z
N PHE A 1 4.74 24.64 -2.41
CA PHE A 1 5.30 23.29 -2.14
C PHE A 1 4.97 22.28 -3.24
N ALA A 2 3.70 22.15 -3.69
CA ALA A 2 3.34 21.18 -4.74
C ALA A 2 4.15 21.38 -6.04
N GLU A 3 4.32 22.62 -6.49
CA GLU A 3 5.14 22.97 -7.65
C GLU A 3 6.61 22.54 -7.46
N GLN A 4 7.22 22.87 -6.32
CA GLN A 4 8.60 22.49 -6.03
C GLN A 4 8.77 20.96 -6.05
N ILE A 5 7.84 20.21 -5.46
CA ILE A 5 7.90 18.75 -5.47
C ILE A 5 7.75 18.20 -6.89
N ALA A 6 6.81 18.75 -7.68
CA ALA A 6 6.61 18.33 -9.06
C ALA A 6 7.85 18.58 -9.93
N THR A 7 8.52 19.72 -9.74
CA THR A 7 9.75 20.08 -10.45
C THR A 7 10.93 19.18 -10.08
N TYR A 8 11.15 18.90 -8.79
CA TYR A 8 12.38 18.26 -8.32
C TYR A 8 12.27 16.76 -8.03
N GLN A 9 11.09 16.14 -8.10
CA GLN A 9 10.94 14.72 -7.76
C GLN A 9 11.78 13.77 -8.64
N ALA A 10 12.13 14.17 -9.87
CA ALA A 10 12.98 13.35 -10.75
C ALA A 10 14.42 13.26 -10.22
N ASP A 11 15.03 14.39 -9.86
CA ASP A 11 16.38 14.46 -9.27
C ASP A 11 16.45 13.74 -7.93
N TRP A 12 15.39 13.87 -7.14
CA TRP A 12 15.23 13.17 -5.88
C TRP A 12 15.27 11.64 -6.08
N ARG A 13 14.51 11.11 -7.06
CA ARG A 13 14.51 9.68 -7.41
C ARG A 13 15.87 9.21 -7.89
N ALA A 14 16.53 9.97 -8.77
CA ALA A 14 17.85 9.64 -9.28
C ALA A 14 18.87 9.54 -8.13
N THR A 15 18.83 10.47 -7.18
CA THR A 15 19.68 10.47 -5.99
C THR A 15 19.43 9.24 -5.12
N VAL A 16 18.16 8.91 -4.83
CA VAL A 16 17.80 7.72 -4.03
C VAL A 16 18.26 6.42 -4.70
N ALA A 17 18.04 6.29 -6.01
CA ALA A 17 18.47 5.12 -6.78
C ALA A 17 20.00 4.96 -6.78
N LEU A 18 20.74 6.05 -7.02
CA LEU A 18 22.19 6.03 -7.00
C LEU A 18 22.73 5.67 -5.60
N SER A 19 22.18 6.26 -4.54
CA SER A 19 22.57 5.94 -3.17
C SER A 19 22.40 4.45 -2.86
N ALA A 20 21.29 3.83 -3.30
CA ALA A 20 21.07 2.40 -3.14
C ALA A 20 22.11 1.55 -3.89
N VAL A 21 22.37 1.86 -5.15
CA VAL A 21 23.36 1.14 -5.99
C VAL A 21 24.78 1.25 -5.43
N GLN A 22 25.13 2.42 -4.89
CA GLN A 22 26.47 2.69 -4.35
C GLN A 22 26.63 2.29 -2.88
N GLY A 23 25.59 1.75 -2.23
CA GLY A 23 25.65 1.39 -0.81
C GLY A 23 25.79 2.59 0.14
N VAL A 24 25.39 3.79 -0.28
CA VAL A 24 25.39 4.99 0.56
C VAL A 24 24.06 5.10 1.29
N ALA A 25 24.10 5.08 2.62
CA ALA A 25 22.89 5.18 3.43
C ALA A 25 22.26 6.58 3.33
N CYS A 26 21.02 6.66 2.84
CA CYS A 26 20.22 7.90 2.81
C CYS A 26 18.77 7.69 3.33
N PRO A 27 18.60 7.19 4.57
CA PRO A 27 17.31 6.68 5.06
C PRO A 27 16.19 7.73 5.06
N ALA A 28 16.49 8.97 5.43
CA ALA A 28 15.50 10.06 5.42
C ALA A 28 15.01 10.38 4.01
N MET A 29 15.91 10.40 3.02
CA MET A 29 15.59 10.70 1.63
C MET A 29 14.75 9.59 0.99
N MET A 30 15.09 8.33 1.27
CA MET A 30 14.33 7.14 0.84
C MET A 30 12.93 7.11 1.47
N SER A 31 12.84 7.33 2.79
CA SER A 31 11.56 7.30 3.53
C SER A 31 10.62 8.41 3.05
N ALA A 32 11.12 9.63 2.90
CA ALA A 32 10.32 10.75 2.41
C ALA A 32 9.80 10.49 0.98
N LEU A 33 10.59 9.84 0.10
CA LEU A 33 10.15 9.53 -1.27
C LEU A 33 9.05 8.48 -1.25
N SER A 34 9.23 7.43 -0.43
CA SER A 34 8.24 6.38 -0.22
C SER A 34 6.93 6.96 0.33
N TYR A 35 7.00 7.89 1.29
CA TYR A 35 5.83 8.59 1.82
C TYR A 35 5.12 9.42 0.75
N TYR A 36 5.87 10.23 -0.01
CA TYR A 36 5.31 11.03 -1.09
C TYR A 36 4.58 10.16 -2.13
N ASP A 37 5.20 9.07 -2.57
CA ASP A 37 4.59 8.13 -3.50
C ASP A 37 3.39 7.39 -2.90
N SER A 38 3.46 7.01 -1.62
CA SER A 38 2.34 6.38 -0.94
C SER A 38 1.14 7.31 -0.84
N TYR A 39 1.38 8.57 -0.47
CA TYR A 39 0.33 9.56 -0.24
C TYR A 39 -0.43 9.92 -1.51
N ARG A 40 0.26 10.00 -2.67
CA ARG A 40 -0.37 10.32 -3.97
C ARG A 40 -0.96 9.11 -4.69
N THR A 41 -0.79 7.90 -4.14
CA THR A 41 -1.30 6.67 -4.75
C THR A 41 -2.73 6.40 -4.25
N ALA A 42 -3.71 6.52 -5.15
CA ALA A 42 -5.12 6.33 -4.80
C ALA A 42 -5.46 4.91 -4.31
N VAL A 43 -4.75 3.89 -4.81
CA VAL A 43 -4.94 2.48 -4.42
C VAL A 43 -3.60 1.87 -4.07
N LEU A 44 -3.34 1.71 -2.77
CA LEU A 44 -2.14 1.07 -2.23
C LEU A 44 -2.32 -0.46 -2.14
N PRO A 45 -1.22 -1.23 -2.05
CA PRO A 45 -1.26 -2.68 -1.88
C PRO A 45 -1.81 -3.14 -0.51
N ALA A 46 -2.39 -2.24 0.28
CA ALA A 46 -3.02 -2.55 1.56
C ALA A 46 -4.21 -3.52 1.43
N ASN A 47 -4.80 -3.68 0.25
CA ASN A 47 -5.81 -4.70 -0.04
C ASN A 47 -5.26 -6.12 0.13
N LEU A 48 -4.01 -6.39 -0.26
CA LEU A 48 -3.36 -7.69 -0.01
C LEU A 48 -3.16 -7.91 1.49
N LEU A 49 -2.75 -6.87 2.23
CA LEU A 49 -2.61 -6.95 3.68
C LEU A 49 -3.95 -7.26 4.37
N GLN A 50 -5.05 -6.65 3.91
CA GLN A 50 -6.40 -6.98 4.40
C GLN A 50 -6.77 -8.42 4.08
N GLY A 51 -6.50 -8.90 2.85
CA GLY A 51 -6.72 -10.30 2.49
C GLY A 51 -5.90 -11.28 3.33
N GLN A 52 -4.63 -10.96 3.63
CA GLN A 52 -3.80 -11.77 4.52
C GLN A 52 -4.39 -11.84 5.93
N ARG A 53 -4.79 -10.69 6.51
CA ARG A 53 -5.43 -10.63 7.83
C ARG A 53 -6.72 -11.44 7.90
N ASP A 54 -7.51 -11.38 6.84
CA ASP A 54 -8.72 -12.20 6.73
C ASP A 54 -8.37 -13.70 6.63
N PHE A 55 -7.35 -14.04 5.83
CA PHE A 55 -6.88 -15.41 5.65
C PHE A 55 -6.41 -16.09 6.94
N PHE A 56 -5.49 -15.47 7.68
CA PHE A 56 -4.88 -16.11 8.85
C PHE A 56 -5.64 -15.88 10.15
N GLY A 57 -6.55 -14.89 10.21
CA GLY A 57 -7.11 -14.42 11.48
C GLY A 57 -8.59 -14.04 11.44
N ALA A 58 -9.30 -14.32 10.33
CA ALA A 58 -10.72 -13.99 10.17
C ALA A 58 -11.04 -12.52 10.52
N HIS A 59 -10.09 -11.61 10.25
CA HIS A 59 -10.19 -10.21 10.65
C HIS A 59 -11.18 -9.40 9.80
N THR A 60 -11.76 -10.00 8.77
CA THR A 60 -12.64 -9.36 7.78
C THR A 60 -11.96 -8.24 6.99
N PHE A 61 -12.61 -7.79 5.92
CA PHE A 61 -12.20 -6.62 5.14
C PHE A 61 -13.42 -5.88 4.58
N SER A 62 -13.22 -4.63 4.13
CA SER A 62 -14.24 -3.86 3.42
C SER A 62 -13.96 -3.86 1.92
N ARG A 63 -15.01 -3.72 1.11
CA ARG A 63 -14.92 -3.62 -0.35
C ARG A 63 -15.16 -2.20 -0.82
N THR A 64 -14.59 -1.83 -1.95
CA THR A 64 -14.71 -0.48 -2.53
C THR A 64 -16.02 -0.26 -3.29
N ASP A 65 -16.71 -1.34 -3.68
CA ASP A 65 -17.99 -1.34 -4.41
C ASP A 65 -19.21 -1.44 -3.48
N LYS A 66 -19.00 -1.39 -2.16
CA LYS A 66 -20.01 -1.66 -1.13
C LYS A 66 -20.02 -0.57 -0.06
N PRO A 67 -21.12 -0.40 0.69
CA PRO A 67 -21.15 0.49 1.84
C PRO A 67 -19.98 0.24 2.79
N ALA A 68 -19.30 1.30 3.22
CA ALA A 68 -18.07 1.18 4.02
C ALA A 68 -18.29 0.51 5.40
N ALA A 69 -19.53 0.50 5.88
CA ALA A 69 -19.91 -0.19 7.12
C ALA A 69 -19.93 -1.72 6.97
N GLU A 70 -20.06 -2.25 5.75
CA GLU A 70 -20.11 -3.69 5.51
C GLU A 70 -18.71 -4.32 5.63
N LYS A 71 -18.67 -5.50 6.26
CA LYS A 71 -17.48 -6.32 6.45
C LYS A 71 -17.66 -7.67 5.81
N TYR A 72 -16.59 -8.17 5.22
CA TYR A 72 -16.60 -9.38 4.44
C TYR A 72 -15.52 -10.33 4.95
N HIS A 73 -15.85 -11.60 5.01
CA HIS A 73 -14.91 -12.68 5.29
C HIS A 73 -14.96 -13.67 4.13
N ILE A 74 -13.81 -14.11 3.63
CA ILE A 74 -13.73 -15.27 2.73
C ILE A 74 -13.39 -16.48 3.58
N GLU A 75 -14.15 -17.57 3.46
CA GLU A 75 -13.73 -18.84 4.05
C GLU A 75 -12.61 -19.45 3.18
N TRP A 76 -11.36 -19.09 3.50
CA TRP A 76 -10.21 -19.41 2.66
C TRP A 76 -9.83 -20.90 2.66
N SER A 77 -10.25 -21.64 3.68
CA SER A 77 -9.97 -23.08 3.80
C SER A 77 -10.91 -23.92 2.94
N ASP A 78 -12.09 -23.40 2.60
CA ASP A 78 -13.03 -24.06 1.70
C ASP A 78 -12.57 -23.90 0.23
N PRO A 79 -12.54 -24.99 -0.57
CA PRO A 79 -12.15 -24.93 -1.98
C PRO A 79 -12.98 -23.95 -2.82
N SER A 80 -14.24 -23.73 -2.48
CA SER A 80 -15.15 -22.79 -3.14
C SER A 80 -14.98 -21.34 -2.67
N ARG A 81 -14.26 -21.12 -1.56
CA ARG A 81 -13.96 -19.79 -0.98
C ARG A 81 -15.18 -18.89 -0.89
N PRO A 82 -16.26 -19.33 -0.21
CA PRO A 82 -17.48 -18.54 -0.12
C PRO A 82 -17.20 -17.22 0.61
N LEU A 83 -17.76 -16.14 0.05
CA LEU A 83 -17.72 -14.81 0.63
C LEU A 83 -18.93 -14.62 1.57
N GLN A 84 -18.66 -14.24 2.81
CA GLN A 84 -19.65 -14.01 3.85
C GLN A 84 -19.70 -12.52 4.19
N LEU A 85 -20.91 -11.98 4.32
CA LEU A 85 -21.15 -10.65 4.90
C LEU A 85 -21.28 -10.83 6.41
N ILE A 86 -20.46 -10.09 7.17
CA ILE A 86 -20.40 -10.12 8.64
C ILE A 86 -20.98 -8.84 9.22
#